data_AF-A0A1D8IMV1-F1
#
_entry.id   AF-A0A1D8IMV1-F1
#
_cell.length_a   1.000
_cell.length_b   1.000
_cell.length_c   1.000
_cell.angle_alpha   90.00
_cell.angle_beta   90.00
_cell.angle_gamma   90.00
#
_symmetry.space_group_name_H-M   'P 1'
#
loop_
_entity.id
_entity.type
_entity.pdbx_description
1 polymer ?
#
loop_
_entity_poly.entity_id
_entity_poly.type
_entity_poly.pdbx_seq_one_letter_code
_entity_poly.pdbx_strand_id
1 'polypeptide(L)'
;MCNTCGSFINGFVLLSALYGWSISETYQRVDLVLAGLPAESGVRIEKLLKRFKQEDALKRRLALSDAVQTLKSSKPVWASMTWPLRRYLDERGIPMHLAYPYLGSDVRYHPELPYFEGGREVDRFPALLAIARNRDGKPCFLHRSWLAKNGHGKAPVSCPRKTTTFFRKQDGAAIRLGGHFGSQGDVAEGIETALSVAIAVERPVWSLVNTSLMSAWSPPDEHCPRQITIWGDKDVKQAGEQAAEALSRNLKDKGLFVSARFPETPIPRDAKSVDWNDVIMNLGVEGFRNTYLWGF
;
A
#
# COMPACT_ATOMS: atom_id res chain seq x y z
N MET A 1 11.77 18.41 4.67
CA MET A 1 12.39 17.14 5.13
C MET A 1 13.43 17.43 6.20
N CYS A 2 13.49 16.64 7.27
CA CYS A 2 14.44 16.81 8.38
C CYS A 2 15.28 15.55 8.53
N ASN A 3 16.60 15.64 8.34
CA ASN A 3 17.54 14.50 8.45
C ASN A 3 17.59 13.89 9.86
N THR A 4 17.09 14.61 10.87
CA THR A 4 17.13 14.19 12.28
C THR A 4 15.80 13.61 12.76
N CYS A 5 14.68 14.07 12.21
CA CYS A 5 13.34 13.82 12.75
C CYS A 5 12.39 13.13 11.76
N GLY A 6 12.68 13.16 10.46
CA GLY A 6 11.89 12.49 9.41
C GLY A 6 11.24 13.47 8.44
N SER A 7 10.28 12.99 7.65
CA SER A 7 9.49 13.85 6.77
C SER A 7 8.21 14.29 7.49
N PHE A 8 8.02 15.59 7.61
CA PHE A 8 6.80 16.22 8.10
C PHE A 8 6.22 17.06 6.99
N ILE A 9 4.89 17.10 6.88
CA ILE A 9 4.22 17.81 5.79
C ILE A 9 4.46 19.32 5.88
N ASN A 10 4.64 19.86 7.10
CA ASN A 10 4.94 21.26 7.38
C ASN A 10 5.52 21.45 8.80
N GLY A 11 5.85 22.70 9.15
CA GLY A 11 6.39 23.08 10.47
C GLY A 11 5.42 22.86 11.64
N PHE A 12 4.11 23.00 11.44
CA PHE A 12 3.11 22.76 12.49
C PHE A 12 3.07 21.29 12.92
N VAL A 13 3.07 20.36 11.96
CA VAL A 13 3.10 18.92 12.29
C VAL A 13 4.41 18.54 12.97
N LEU A 14 5.53 19.16 12.59
CA LEU A 14 6.80 18.97 13.28
C LEU A 14 6.73 19.44 14.74
N LEU A 15 6.22 20.65 14.98
CA LEU A 15 6.09 21.21 16.33
C LEU A 15 5.14 20.38 17.20
N SER A 16 3.97 20.05 16.67
CA SER A 16 3.00 19.15 17.32
C SER A 16 3.67 17.82 17.72
N ALA A 17 4.46 17.21 16.82
CA ALA A 17 5.13 15.95 17.09
C ALA A 17 6.28 16.05 18.11
N LEU A 18 7.06 17.13 18.11
CA LEU A 18 8.18 17.31 19.04
C LEU A 18 7.70 17.62 20.46
N TYR A 19 6.68 18.47 20.58
CA TYR A 19 6.20 18.96 21.86
C TYR A 19 5.04 18.14 22.43
N GLY A 20 4.32 17.38 21.58
CA GLY A 20 3.14 16.61 21.97
C GLY A 20 1.85 17.42 22.00
N TRP A 21 1.84 18.60 21.38
CA TRP A 21 0.67 19.49 21.30
C TRP A 21 -0.37 18.96 20.32
N SER A 22 -1.62 19.33 20.54
CA SER A 22 -2.64 19.18 19.49
C SER A 22 -2.34 20.11 18.30
N ILE A 23 -2.90 19.83 17.12
CA ILE A 23 -2.76 20.72 15.95
C ILE A 23 -3.28 22.13 16.27
N SER A 24 -4.45 22.23 16.90
CA SER A 24 -5.07 23.51 17.28
C SER A 24 -4.18 24.30 18.24
N GLU A 25 -3.68 23.63 19.28
CA GLU A 25 -2.74 24.24 20.24
C GLU A 25 -1.45 24.68 19.57
N THR A 26 -0.95 23.91 18.59
CA THR A 26 0.25 24.29 17.83
C THR A 26 0.02 25.57 17.04
N TYR A 27 -1.14 25.71 16.39
CA TYR A 27 -1.49 26.96 15.70
C TYR A 27 -1.54 28.14 16.65
N GLN A 28 -2.23 28.00 17.79
CA GLN A 28 -2.34 29.06 18.78
C GLN A 28 -0.96 29.50 19.30
N ARG A 29 -0.08 28.55 19.61
CA ARG A 29 1.28 28.85 20.09
C ARG A 29 2.13 29.56 19.04
N VAL A 30 2.03 29.16 17.77
CA VAL A 30 2.75 29.84 16.68
C VAL A 30 2.19 31.25 16.46
N ASP A 31 0.87 31.43 16.51
CA ASP A 31 0.21 32.72 16.34
C ASP A 31 0.64 33.74 17.39
N LEU A 32 0.74 33.32 18.67
CA LEU A 32 1.24 34.16 19.76
C LEU A 32 2.66 34.67 19.49
N VAL A 33 3.57 33.82 18.99
CA VAL A 33 4.94 34.21 18.66
C VAL A 33 4.96 35.17 17.46
N LEU A 34 4.14 34.93 16.44
CA LEU A 34 4.02 35.83 15.29
C LEU A 34 3.41 37.18 15.66
N ALA A 35 2.55 37.22 16.68
CA ALA A 35 2.01 38.44 17.27
C ALA A 35 3.02 39.22 18.14
N GLY A 36 4.28 38.77 18.20
CA GLY A 36 5.37 39.47 18.89
C GLY A 36 5.53 39.10 20.36
N LEU A 37 4.78 38.10 20.87
CA LEU A 37 5.06 37.57 22.20
C LEU A 37 6.35 36.75 22.16
N PRO A 38 7.22 36.89 23.17
CA PRO A 38 8.44 36.10 23.23
C PRO A 38 8.08 34.61 23.32
N ALA A 39 8.74 33.79 22.51
CA ALA A 39 8.64 32.35 22.65
C ALA A 39 9.07 31.98 24.08
N GLU A 40 8.22 31.25 24.80
CA GLU A 40 8.57 30.77 26.13
C GLU A 40 9.90 29.99 26.05
N SER A 41 10.80 30.24 27.01
CA SER A 41 12.04 29.49 27.14
C SER A 41 11.71 28.03 27.48
N GLY A 42 11.50 27.24 26.44
CA GLY A 42 11.08 25.85 26.53
C GLY A 42 12.25 24.87 26.67
N VAL A 43 11.90 23.58 26.67
CA VAL A 43 12.86 22.48 26.62
C VAL A 43 13.77 22.64 25.40
N ARG A 44 15.09 22.55 25.60
CA ARG A 44 16.09 22.56 24.52
C ARG A 44 15.72 21.58 23.41
N ILE A 45 15.80 22.03 22.16
CA ILE A 45 15.35 21.26 20.98
C ILE A 45 16.06 19.91 20.86
N GLU A 46 17.33 19.80 21.28
CA GLU A 46 18.08 18.54 21.26
C GLU A 46 17.44 17.49 22.18
N LYS A 47 16.91 17.91 23.33
CA LYS A 47 16.24 17.01 24.29
C LYS A 47 14.89 16.54 23.74
N LEU A 48 14.14 17.43 23.08
CA LEU A 48 12.89 17.07 22.40
C LEU A 48 13.14 16.09 21.25
N LEU A 49 14.15 16.35 20.42
CA LEU A 49 14.56 15.47 19.33
C LEU A 49 15.02 14.10 19.85
N LYS A 50 15.76 14.06 20.96
CA LYS A 50 16.19 12.80 21.59
C LYS A 50 14.98 11.99 22.07
N ARG A 51 14.03 12.62 22.78
CA ARG A 51 12.78 11.99 23.24
C ARG A 51 11.98 11.47 22.05
N PHE A 52 11.75 12.31 21.04
CA PHE A 52 11.04 11.94 19.82
C PHE A 52 11.67 10.70 19.14
N LYS A 53 13.00 10.68 18.98
CA LYS A 53 13.71 9.53 18.40
C LYS A 53 13.53 8.26 19.22
N GLN A 54 13.55 8.36 20.56
CA GLN A 54 13.36 7.22 21.45
C GLN A 54 11.94 6.67 21.37
N GLU A 55 10.93 7.53 21.42
CA GLU A 55 9.52 7.15 21.28
C GLU A 55 9.23 6.54 19.91
N ASP A 56 9.77 7.14 18.85
CA ASP A 56 9.66 6.66 17.47
C ASP A 56 10.33 5.28 17.29
N ALA A 57 11.51 5.07 17.89
CA ALA A 57 12.19 3.78 17.90
C ALA A 57 11.38 2.71 18.66
N LEU A 58 10.80 3.07 19.81
CA LEU A 58 9.94 2.16 20.59
C LEU A 58 8.68 1.78 19.80
N LYS A 59 7.99 2.76 19.20
CA LYS A 59 6.81 2.54 18.34
C LYS A 59 7.13 1.58 17.20
N ARG A 60 8.28 1.73 16.54
CA ARG A 60 8.74 0.79 15.50
C ARG A 60 8.99 -0.61 16.02
N ARG A 61 9.64 -0.74 17.17
CA ARG A 61 9.91 -2.05 17.77
C ARG A 61 8.62 -2.78 18.12
N LEU A 62 7.65 -2.07 18.71
CA LEU A 62 6.32 -2.59 19.01
C LEU A 62 5.57 -2.96 17.72
N ALA A 63 5.59 -2.10 16.71
CA ALA A 63 4.99 -2.37 15.41
C ALA A 63 5.57 -3.63 14.75
N LEU A 64 6.89 -3.80 14.78
CA LEU A 64 7.57 -4.98 14.24
C LEU A 64 7.18 -6.24 15.03
N SER A 65 7.15 -6.16 16.35
CA SER A 65 6.72 -7.26 17.22
C SER A 65 5.27 -7.68 16.93
N ASP A 66 4.36 -6.70 16.79
CA ASP A 66 2.95 -6.94 16.43
C ASP A 66 2.83 -7.65 15.08
N ALA A 67 3.57 -7.19 14.07
CA ALA A 67 3.50 -7.79 12.75
C ALA A 67 4.10 -9.19 12.68
N VAL A 68 5.21 -9.44 13.38
CA VAL A 68 5.79 -10.77 13.51
C VAL A 68 4.77 -11.71 14.19
N GLN A 69 4.13 -11.26 15.26
CA GLN A 69 3.11 -12.06 15.94
C GLN A 69 1.88 -12.32 15.05
N THR A 70 1.41 -11.28 14.35
CA THR A 70 0.31 -11.36 13.39
C THR A 70 0.60 -12.36 12.27
N LEU A 71 1.82 -12.34 11.71
CA LEU A 71 2.23 -13.27 10.67
C LEU A 71 2.38 -14.69 11.24
N LYS A 72 2.86 -14.85 12.47
CA LYS A 72 2.98 -16.15 13.14
C LYS A 72 1.62 -16.81 13.40
N SER A 73 0.59 -16.03 13.74
CA SER A 73 -0.79 -16.53 13.93
C SER A 73 -1.58 -16.65 12.63
N SER A 74 -1.03 -16.15 11.51
CA SER A 74 -1.64 -16.27 10.19
C SER A 74 -1.52 -17.69 9.61
N LYS A 75 -2.27 -17.93 8.53
CA LYS A 75 -2.30 -19.16 7.76
C LYS A 75 -1.88 -18.87 6.32
N PRO A 76 -1.33 -19.87 5.61
CA PRO A 76 -1.22 -19.78 4.16
C PRO A 76 -2.60 -19.56 3.51
N VAL A 77 -2.63 -18.90 2.35
CA VAL A 77 -3.90 -18.60 1.65
C VAL A 77 -4.62 -19.84 1.11
N TRP A 78 -3.97 -21.00 1.10
CA TRP A 78 -4.57 -22.30 0.74
C TRP A 78 -5.10 -23.11 1.93
N ALA A 79 -5.02 -22.59 3.15
CA ALA A 79 -5.60 -23.30 4.29
C ALA A 79 -7.12 -23.45 4.14
N SER A 80 -7.70 -24.53 4.66
CA SER A 80 -9.14 -24.84 4.54
C SER A 80 -10.07 -23.74 5.09
N MET A 81 -9.62 -22.94 6.06
CA MET A 81 -10.38 -21.85 6.68
C MET A 81 -10.39 -20.54 5.87
N THR A 82 -9.89 -20.54 4.63
CA THR A 82 -9.75 -19.34 3.78
C THR A 82 -11.00 -19.02 2.97
N TRP A 83 -12.13 -19.69 3.22
CA TRP A 83 -13.36 -19.50 2.47
C TRP A 83 -13.85 -18.03 2.43
N PRO A 84 -13.69 -17.17 3.47
CA PRO A 84 -14.09 -15.77 3.37
C PRO A 84 -13.23 -15.01 2.36
N LEU A 85 -11.93 -15.30 2.30
CA LEU A 85 -11.01 -14.73 1.31
C LEU A 85 -11.34 -15.24 -0.09
N ARG A 86 -11.60 -16.54 -0.25
CA ARG A 86 -12.03 -17.12 -1.53
C ARG A 86 -13.28 -16.43 -2.05
N ARG A 87 -14.31 -16.33 -1.22
CA ARG A 87 -15.56 -15.66 -1.59
C ARG A 87 -15.31 -14.19 -1.94
N TYR A 88 -14.51 -13.48 -1.13
CA TYR A 88 -14.16 -12.09 -1.40
C TYR A 88 -13.50 -11.90 -2.77
N LEU A 89 -12.51 -12.74 -3.11
CA LEU A 89 -11.82 -12.65 -4.40
C LEU A 89 -12.72 -13.09 -5.56
N ASP A 90 -13.50 -14.17 -5.39
CA ASP A 90 -14.43 -14.67 -6.40
C ASP A 90 -15.50 -13.59 -6.73
N GLU A 91 -16.07 -12.91 -5.72
CA GLU A 91 -17.02 -11.80 -5.90
C GLU A 91 -16.38 -10.54 -6.51
N ARG A 92 -15.05 -10.46 -6.53
CA ARG A 92 -14.27 -9.42 -7.22
C ARG A 92 -13.80 -9.87 -8.59
N GLY A 93 -14.31 -10.98 -9.14
CA GLY A 93 -13.88 -11.48 -10.46
C GLY A 93 -12.42 -11.96 -10.49
N ILE A 94 -11.87 -12.32 -9.32
CA ILE A 94 -10.52 -12.89 -9.14
C ILE A 94 -10.72 -14.33 -8.65
N PRO A 95 -10.99 -15.32 -9.53
CA PRO A 95 -11.22 -16.68 -9.08
C PRO A 95 -10.01 -17.21 -8.31
N MET A 96 -10.22 -17.74 -7.11
CA MET A 96 -9.12 -18.16 -6.23
C MET A 96 -8.16 -19.16 -6.90
N HIS A 97 -8.69 -20.06 -7.74
CA HIS A 97 -7.87 -21.05 -8.45
C HIS A 97 -6.90 -20.43 -9.47
N LEU A 98 -7.24 -19.27 -10.05
CA LEU A 98 -6.36 -18.50 -10.95
C LEU A 98 -5.44 -17.57 -10.17
N ALA A 99 -5.87 -17.06 -9.02
CA ALA A 99 -5.07 -16.19 -8.17
C ALA A 99 -3.94 -16.93 -7.43
N TYR A 100 -4.14 -18.23 -7.16
CA TYR A 100 -3.28 -19.04 -6.31
C TYR A 100 -1.78 -18.97 -6.64
N PRO A 101 -1.33 -19.04 -7.92
CA PRO A 101 0.09 -18.94 -8.27
C PRO A 101 0.73 -17.60 -7.87
N TYR A 102 -0.08 -16.54 -7.72
CA TYR A 102 0.39 -15.19 -7.42
C TYR A 102 0.38 -14.88 -5.91
N LEU A 103 -0.38 -15.63 -5.12
CA LEU A 103 -0.50 -15.44 -3.67
C LEU A 103 0.60 -16.21 -2.91
N GLY A 104 1.84 -15.81 -3.16
CA GLY A 104 3.05 -16.44 -2.62
C GLY A 104 3.28 -16.26 -1.11
N SER A 105 4.55 -16.35 -0.70
CA SER A 105 4.95 -16.25 0.72
C SER A 105 4.65 -14.89 1.37
N ASP A 106 4.63 -13.83 0.58
CA ASP A 106 4.35 -12.46 1.03
C ASP A 106 2.87 -12.20 1.30
N VAL A 107 1.99 -13.14 0.94
CA VAL A 107 0.55 -13.05 1.20
C VAL A 107 0.13 -14.15 2.17
N ARG A 108 -0.58 -13.76 3.23
CA ARG A 108 -1.11 -14.65 4.25
C ARG A 108 -2.57 -14.33 4.51
N TYR A 109 -3.26 -15.25 5.16
CA TYR A 109 -4.63 -15.09 5.62
C TYR A 109 -4.68 -15.19 7.14
N HIS A 110 -5.38 -14.29 7.81
CA HIS A 110 -5.62 -14.38 9.25
C HIS A 110 -7.12 -14.55 9.51
N PRO A 111 -7.59 -15.62 10.17
CA PRO A 111 -9.03 -15.88 10.32
C PRO A 111 -9.74 -14.90 11.27
N GLU A 112 -9.05 -14.39 12.30
CA GLU A 112 -9.65 -13.53 13.33
C GLU A 112 -8.69 -12.41 13.77
N LEU A 113 -8.32 -11.54 12.84
CA LEU A 113 -7.40 -10.44 13.09
C LEU A 113 -8.12 -9.33 13.88
N PRO A 114 -7.62 -8.92 15.06
CA PRO A 114 -8.23 -7.82 15.81
C PRO A 114 -8.19 -6.52 15.01
N TYR A 115 -9.27 -5.76 15.13
CA TYR A 115 -9.45 -4.46 14.53
C TYR A 115 -9.62 -3.40 15.63
N PHE A 116 -8.79 -2.36 15.58
CA PHE A 116 -8.74 -1.33 16.61
C PHE A 116 -9.23 0.03 16.08
N GLU A 117 -10.01 0.74 16.88
CA GLU A 117 -10.36 2.16 16.67
C GLU A 117 -10.12 2.94 17.96
N GLY A 118 -9.51 4.12 17.85
CA GLY A 118 -9.18 4.93 19.04
C GLY A 118 -8.29 4.22 20.07
N GLY A 119 -7.50 3.22 19.66
CA GLY A 119 -6.65 2.43 20.55
C GLY A 119 -7.36 1.30 21.30
N ARG A 120 -8.65 1.04 21.03
CA ARG A 120 -9.43 -0.04 21.63
C ARG A 120 -9.77 -1.09 20.59
N GLU A 121 -9.74 -2.37 20.98
CA GLU A 121 -10.20 -3.47 20.12
C GLU A 121 -11.72 -3.36 19.98
N VAL A 122 -12.21 -3.33 18.74
CA VAL A 122 -13.64 -3.18 18.43
C VAL A 122 -14.24 -4.54 18.08
N ASP A 123 -13.57 -5.33 17.23
CA ASP A 123 -14.00 -6.67 16.83
C ASP A 123 -12.80 -7.40 16.18
N ARG A 124 -12.99 -8.66 15.78
CA ARG A 124 -12.05 -9.50 15.04
C ARG A 124 -12.66 -9.94 13.72
N PHE A 125 -11.88 -9.87 12.64
CA PHE A 125 -12.35 -10.29 11.32
C PHE A 125 -11.33 -11.14 10.57
N PRO A 126 -11.78 -11.96 9.61
CA PRO A 126 -10.91 -12.49 8.57
C PRO A 126 -10.12 -11.36 7.90
N ALA A 127 -8.87 -11.61 7.53
CA ALA A 127 -8.04 -10.59 6.91
C ALA A 127 -7.04 -11.17 5.91
N LEU A 128 -6.88 -10.46 4.80
CA LEU A 128 -5.74 -10.62 3.89
C LEU A 128 -4.57 -9.82 4.43
N LEU A 129 -3.45 -10.50 4.64
CA LEU A 129 -2.19 -9.92 5.07
C LEU A 129 -1.22 -9.91 3.89
N ALA A 130 -0.53 -8.80 3.67
CA ALA A 130 0.47 -8.70 2.62
C ALA A 130 1.71 -7.93 3.09
N ILE A 131 2.88 -8.54 2.90
CA ILE A 131 4.17 -7.95 3.23
C ILE A 131 4.66 -7.14 2.04
N ALA A 132 4.89 -5.84 2.22
CA ALA A 132 5.56 -5.02 1.22
C ALA A 132 7.06 -4.99 1.49
N ARG A 133 7.86 -5.10 0.43
CA ARG A 133 9.32 -5.15 0.49
C ARG A 133 9.94 -4.05 -0.35
N ASN A 134 11.07 -3.51 0.09
CA ASN A 134 11.86 -2.58 -0.71
C ASN A 134 12.56 -3.30 -1.89
N ARG A 135 13.33 -2.55 -2.68
CA ARG A 135 14.13 -3.10 -3.80
C ARG A 135 15.06 -4.26 -3.38
N ASP A 136 15.67 -4.17 -2.20
CA ASP A 136 16.59 -5.18 -1.64
C ASP A 136 15.87 -6.42 -1.08
N GLY A 137 14.53 -6.49 -1.18
CA GLY A 137 13.73 -7.59 -0.63
C GLY A 137 13.52 -7.52 0.89
N LYS A 138 13.95 -6.46 1.55
CA LYS A 138 13.73 -6.26 3.00
C LYS A 138 12.27 -5.87 3.25
N PRO A 139 11.59 -6.49 4.23
CA PRO A 139 10.24 -6.09 4.63
C PRO A 139 10.21 -4.61 5.05
N CYS A 140 9.21 -3.86 4.61
CA CYS A 140 9.01 -2.45 4.97
C CYS A 140 7.81 -2.27 5.91
N PHE A 141 6.68 -2.88 5.54
CA PHE A 141 5.42 -2.77 6.26
C PHE A 141 4.51 -3.97 6.01
N LEU A 142 3.54 -4.15 6.90
CA LEU A 142 2.47 -5.14 6.75
C LEU A 142 1.17 -4.41 6.39
N HIS A 143 0.63 -4.73 5.22
CA HIS A 143 -0.68 -4.32 4.77
C HIS A 143 -1.73 -5.33 5.28
N ARG A 144 -2.82 -4.80 5.83
CA ARG A 144 -3.96 -5.58 6.37
C ARG A 144 -5.23 -5.13 5.67
N SER A 145 -5.92 -6.05 5.02
CA SER A 145 -7.30 -5.85 4.53
C SER A 145 -8.24 -6.72 5.34
N TRP A 146 -9.05 -6.13 6.22
CA TRP A 146 -10.08 -6.88 6.94
C TRP A 146 -11.26 -7.12 6.00
N LEU A 147 -11.77 -8.35 6.03
CA LEU A 147 -12.86 -8.84 5.20
C LEU A 147 -14.12 -9.01 6.05
N ALA A 148 -15.29 -8.94 5.43
CA ALA A 148 -16.51 -9.30 6.11
C ALA A 148 -16.43 -10.77 6.58
N LYS A 149 -16.97 -11.07 7.76
CA LYS A 149 -16.95 -12.44 8.33
C LYS A 149 -17.55 -13.48 7.39
N ASN A 150 -18.51 -13.06 6.57
CA ASN A 150 -19.19 -13.88 5.56
C ASN A 150 -18.51 -13.87 4.18
N GLY A 151 -17.39 -13.17 4.01
CA GLY A 151 -16.66 -13.00 2.76
C GLY A 151 -17.27 -11.98 1.78
N HIS A 152 -18.40 -11.35 2.11
CA HIS A 152 -19.05 -10.36 1.25
C HIS A 152 -18.38 -9.00 1.35
N GLY A 153 -17.32 -8.81 0.57
CA GLY A 153 -16.57 -7.57 0.57
C GLY A 153 -15.69 -7.40 1.82
N LYS A 154 -15.35 -6.14 2.07
CA LYS A 154 -14.49 -5.73 3.19
C LYS A 154 -15.27 -5.69 4.51
N ALA A 155 -14.55 -5.74 5.62
CA ALA A 155 -15.18 -5.62 6.94
C ALA A 155 -15.96 -4.28 7.07
N PRO A 156 -17.13 -4.28 7.72
CA PRO A 156 -17.98 -3.09 7.90
C PRO A 156 -17.42 -2.20 9.02
N VAL A 157 -16.24 -1.63 8.79
CA VAL A 157 -15.50 -0.82 9.75
C VAL A 157 -15.03 0.49 9.11
N SER A 158 -14.66 1.50 9.90
CA SER A 158 -14.32 2.83 9.37
C SER A 158 -13.16 2.82 8.37
N CYS A 159 -12.16 1.95 8.58
CA CYS A 159 -10.98 1.86 7.74
C CYS A 159 -10.58 0.39 7.54
N PRO A 160 -11.16 -0.30 6.54
CA PRO A 160 -10.97 -1.74 6.34
C PRO A 160 -9.58 -2.12 5.79
N ARG A 161 -8.73 -1.13 5.47
CA ARG A 161 -7.33 -1.34 5.06
C ARG A 161 -6.41 -0.52 5.95
N LYS A 162 -5.41 -1.14 6.57
CA LYS A 162 -4.40 -0.42 7.37
C LYS A 162 -3.01 -0.96 7.08
N THR A 163 -2.04 -0.06 7.17
CA THR A 163 -0.63 -0.38 7.02
C THR A 163 0.10 -0.13 8.33
N THR A 164 0.83 -1.14 8.82
CA THR A 164 1.75 -0.95 9.94
C THR A 164 3.16 -0.84 9.41
N THR A 165 3.76 0.34 9.57
CA THR A 165 5.12 0.62 9.10
C THR A 165 6.15 0.23 10.17
N PHE A 166 7.15 -0.56 9.80
CA PHE A 166 8.24 -0.95 10.71
C PHE A 166 9.50 -0.13 10.45
N PHE A 167 9.76 0.22 9.19
CA PHE A 167 10.97 0.90 8.74
C PHE A 167 10.65 2.25 8.07
N ARG A 168 11.50 3.27 8.27
CA ARG A 168 11.25 4.65 7.81
C ARG A 168 11.14 4.79 6.30
N LYS A 169 12.03 4.12 5.56
CA LYS A 169 12.09 4.23 4.11
C LYS A 169 11.18 3.18 3.52
N GLN A 170 10.02 3.65 3.07
CA GLN A 170 9.14 2.87 2.22
C GLN A 170 9.44 3.14 0.74
N ASP A 171 10.56 3.81 0.42
CA ASP A 171 11.01 4.25 -0.92
C ASP A 171 10.78 3.15 -1.97
N GLY A 172 9.60 3.18 -2.59
CA GLY A 172 9.25 2.18 -3.59
C GLY A 172 9.03 0.77 -3.06
N ALA A 173 8.44 0.58 -1.89
CA ALA A 173 8.10 -0.76 -1.42
C ALA A 173 6.93 -1.35 -2.25
N ALA A 174 6.99 -2.65 -2.52
CA ALA A 174 5.99 -3.36 -3.29
C ALA A 174 5.62 -4.70 -2.65
N ILE A 175 4.36 -5.12 -2.83
CA ILE A 175 3.88 -6.46 -2.53
C ILE A 175 4.11 -7.31 -3.79
N ARG A 176 4.95 -8.33 -3.68
CA ARG A 176 5.47 -9.08 -4.84
C ARG A 176 4.59 -10.30 -5.16
N LEU A 177 3.48 -10.08 -5.88
CA LEU A 177 2.59 -11.18 -6.26
C LEU A 177 3.19 -11.96 -7.43
N GLY A 178 3.25 -13.28 -7.31
CA GLY A 178 3.86 -14.17 -8.32
C GLY A 178 5.38 -14.30 -8.23
N GLY A 179 6.02 -13.74 -7.19
CA GLY A 179 7.47 -13.88 -7.00
C GLY A 179 8.28 -12.85 -7.81
N HIS A 180 9.40 -13.28 -8.38
CA HIS A 180 10.33 -12.40 -9.09
C HIS A 180 9.89 -12.13 -10.53
N PHE A 181 10.20 -10.95 -11.04
CA PHE A 181 10.04 -10.65 -12.46
C PHE A 181 11.02 -11.46 -13.31
N GLY A 182 10.60 -11.72 -14.55
CA GLY A 182 11.50 -12.16 -15.61
C GLY A 182 12.10 -10.95 -16.35
N SER A 183 12.24 -11.06 -17.68
CA SER A 183 12.65 -9.94 -18.53
C SER A 183 11.60 -8.83 -18.62
N GLN A 184 10.34 -9.15 -18.33
CA GLN A 184 9.22 -8.22 -18.26
C GLN A 184 8.70 -8.18 -16.81
N GLY A 185 8.46 -6.98 -16.30
CA GLY A 185 7.82 -6.75 -15.01
C GLY A 185 6.53 -5.96 -15.18
N ASP A 186 5.53 -6.31 -14.37
CA ASP A 186 4.24 -5.63 -14.34
C ASP A 186 4.03 -5.08 -12.93
N VAL A 187 3.56 -3.83 -12.83
CA VAL A 187 3.25 -3.19 -11.54
C VAL A 187 1.87 -2.55 -11.60
N ALA A 188 1.15 -2.57 -10.48
CA ALA A 188 -0.16 -1.94 -10.36
C ALA A 188 -0.31 -1.23 -9.01
N GLU A 189 -1.33 -0.39 -8.84
CA GLU A 189 -1.55 0.32 -7.56
C GLU A 189 -2.00 -0.65 -6.44
N GLY A 190 -3.21 -1.19 -6.53
CA GLY A 190 -3.79 -2.05 -5.49
C GLY A 190 -3.43 -3.54 -5.59
N ILE A 191 -3.68 -4.30 -4.50
CA ILE A 191 -3.51 -5.77 -4.48
C ILE A 191 -4.54 -6.42 -5.42
N GLU A 192 -5.81 -6.02 -5.34
CA GLU A 192 -6.87 -6.56 -6.18
C GLU A 192 -6.65 -6.20 -7.66
N THR A 193 -6.23 -4.97 -7.94
CA THR A 193 -5.80 -4.51 -9.27
C THR A 193 -4.66 -5.40 -9.80
N ALA A 194 -3.60 -5.59 -9.01
CA ALA A 194 -2.46 -6.40 -9.39
C ALA A 194 -2.82 -7.87 -9.62
N LEU A 195 -3.68 -8.47 -8.79
CA LEU A 195 -4.17 -9.84 -9.00
C LEU A 195 -5.00 -9.98 -10.28
N SER A 196 -5.86 -9.00 -10.56
CA SER A 196 -6.69 -8.99 -11.78
C SER A 196 -5.81 -8.97 -13.03
N VAL A 197 -4.82 -8.07 -13.03
CA VAL A 197 -3.82 -8.01 -14.11
C VAL A 197 -3.02 -9.30 -14.18
N ALA A 198 -2.53 -9.84 -13.06
CA ALA A 198 -1.70 -11.05 -13.04
C ALA A 198 -2.42 -12.26 -13.66
N ILE A 199 -3.70 -12.41 -13.36
CA ILE A 199 -4.55 -13.44 -13.97
C ILE A 199 -4.69 -13.20 -15.47
N ALA A 200 -4.88 -11.95 -15.90
CA ALA A 200 -5.01 -11.63 -17.31
C ALA A 200 -3.71 -11.85 -18.09
N VAL A 201 -2.57 -11.33 -17.60
CA VAL A 201 -1.26 -11.41 -18.27
C VAL A 201 -0.51 -12.73 -18.06
N GLU A 202 -0.96 -13.55 -17.11
CA GLU A 202 -0.32 -14.81 -16.70
C GLU A 202 1.13 -14.66 -16.20
N ARG A 203 1.42 -13.56 -15.49
CA ARG A 203 2.78 -13.20 -15.04
C ARG A 203 2.77 -12.53 -13.67
N PRO A 204 3.92 -12.47 -12.96
CA PRO A 204 4.03 -11.74 -11.70
C PRO A 204 3.71 -10.26 -11.87
N VAL A 205 2.80 -9.73 -11.04
CA VAL A 205 2.44 -8.31 -11.00
C VAL A 205 2.60 -7.80 -9.58
N TRP A 206 3.41 -6.77 -9.38
CA TRP A 206 3.64 -6.26 -8.03
C TRP A 206 2.68 -5.11 -7.71
N SER A 207 2.05 -5.16 -6.53
CA SER A 207 1.24 -4.05 -6.03
C SER A 207 2.13 -3.01 -5.35
N LEU A 208 2.03 -1.76 -5.80
CA LEU A 208 2.72 -0.61 -5.24
C LEU A 208 1.94 0.06 -4.10
N VAL A 209 0.80 -0.52 -3.72
CA VAL A 209 -0.07 -0.19 -2.58
C VAL A 209 -0.79 1.16 -2.67
N ASN A 210 -0.13 2.22 -3.14
CA ASN A 210 -0.70 3.55 -3.36
C ASN A 210 0.15 4.38 -4.33
N THR A 211 -0.42 5.49 -4.81
CA THR A 211 0.23 6.48 -5.70
C THR A 211 1.57 7.04 -5.19
N SER A 212 1.74 7.20 -3.87
CA SER A 212 2.97 7.77 -3.31
C SER A 212 4.14 6.79 -3.37
N LEU A 213 3.88 5.52 -3.05
CA LEU A 213 4.85 4.44 -3.19
C LEU A 213 5.12 4.12 -4.66
N MET A 214 4.09 4.20 -5.51
CA MET A 214 4.23 4.05 -6.96
C MET A 214 5.23 5.04 -7.53
N SER A 215 5.08 6.34 -7.23
CA SER A 215 5.97 7.39 -7.75
C SER A 215 7.43 7.21 -7.32
N ALA A 216 7.66 6.59 -6.16
CA ALA A 216 8.98 6.33 -5.59
C ALA A 216 9.58 4.97 -5.98
N TRP A 217 8.84 4.13 -6.72
CA TRP A 217 9.23 2.76 -7.01
C TRP A 217 10.40 2.65 -7.99
N SER A 218 11.20 1.61 -7.79
CA SER A 218 12.28 1.19 -8.68
C SER A 218 12.39 -0.32 -8.63
N PRO A 219 12.68 -1.00 -9.76
CA PRO A 219 12.92 -2.44 -9.75
C PRO A 219 14.16 -2.80 -8.91
N PRO A 220 14.29 -4.06 -8.48
CA PRO A 220 15.52 -4.58 -7.87
C PRO A 220 16.70 -4.52 -8.84
N ASP A 221 17.89 -4.20 -8.33
CA ASP A 221 19.09 -4.07 -9.16
C ASP A 221 19.61 -5.43 -9.65
N GLU A 222 19.57 -6.47 -8.81
CA GLU A 222 20.12 -7.81 -9.11
C GLU A 222 19.36 -8.55 -10.23
N HIS A 223 18.07 -8.26 -10.39
CA HIS A 223 17.18 -8.86 -11.40
C HIS A 223 16.28 -7.80 -12.04
N CYS A 224 16.91 -6.74 -12.55
CA CYS A 224 16.18 -5.65 -13.18
C CYS A 224 15.52 -6.13 -14.49
N PRO A 225 14.20 -6.06 -14.62
CA PRO A 225 13.52 -6.38 -15.88
C PRO A 225 13.91 -5.36 -16.95
N ARG A 226 13.89 -5.75 -18.23
CA ARG A 226 14.17 -4.85 -19.36
C ARG A 226 12.98 -3.96 -19.68
N GLN A 227 11.78 -4.47 -19.45
CA GLN A 227 10.52 -3.78 -19.70
C GLN A 227 9.65 -3.76 -18.44
N ILE A 228 9.04 -2.61 -18.17
CA ILE A 228 8.04 -2.44 -17.12
C ILE A 228 6.72 -2.00 -17.75
N THR A 229 5.63 -2.69 -17.44
CA THR A 229 4.27 -2.19 -17.69
C THR A 229 3.68 -1.69 -16.38
N ILE A 230 3.22 -0.44 -16.38
CA ILE A 230 2.54 0.20 -15.26
C ILE A 230 1.04 0.15 -15.54
N TRP A 231 0.32 -0.57 -14.71
CA TRP A 231 -1.14 -0.69 -14.74
C TRP A 231 -1.72 0.31 -13.74
N GLY A 232 -1.96 1.53 -14.22
CA GLY A 232 -2.47 2.63 -13.39
C GLY A 232 -3.99 2.59 -13.27
N ASP A 233 -4.49 3.09 -12.14
CA ASP A 233 -5.93 3.29 -11.93
C ASP A 233 -6.36 4.60 -12.60
N LYS A 234 -7.61 4.65 -13.08
CA LYS A 234 -8.19 5.83 -13.73
C LYS A 234 -9.13 6.53 -12.75
N ASP A 235 -8.75 7.69 -12.24
CA ASP A 235 -9.52 8.44 -11.25
C ASP A 235 -9.87 9.86 -11.71
N VAL A 236 -10.97 10.41 -11.20
CA VAL A 236 -11.45 11.75 -11.56
C VAL A 236 -10.43 12.85 -11.24
N LYS A 237 -9.57 12.62 -10.24
CA LYS A 237 -8.52 13.57 -9.83
C LYS A 237 -7.18 13.32 -10.53
N GLN A 238 -7.12 12.32 -11.41
CA GLN A 238 -5.93 11.90 -12.15
C GLN A 238 -4.71 11.57 -11.27
N ALA A 239 -4.91 11.21 -10.00
CA ALA A 239 -3.83 10.90 -9.09
C ALA A 239 -3.06 9.64 -9.50
N GLY A 240 -3.77 8.60 -9.94
CA GLY A 240 -3.21 7.36 -10.46
C GLY A 240 -2.46 7.57 -11.78
N GLU A 241 -3.05 8.34 -12.70
CA GLU A 241 -2.42 8.75 -13.97
C GLU A 241 -1.11 9.51 -13.73
N GLN A 242 -1.14 10.55 -12.90
CA GLN A 242 0.06 11.34 -12.57
C GLN A 242 1.15 10.52 -11.90
N ALA A 243 0.78 9.59 -11.00
CA ALA A 243 1.75 8.72 -10.32
C ALA A 243 2.39 7.71 -11.30
N ALA A 244 1.60 7.13 -12.19
CA ALA A 244 2.08 6.22 -13.23
C ALA A 244 2.97 6.95 -14.25
N GLU A 245 2.63 8.17 -14.63
CA GLU A 245 3.47 9.02 -15.50
C GLU A 245 4.79 9.43 -14.83
N ALA A 246 4.74 9.80 -13.55
CA ALA A 246 5.94 10.11 -12.78
C ALA A 246 6.87 8.89 -12.69
N LEU A 247 6.32 7.72 -12.38
CA LEU A 247 7.07 6.47 -12.38
C LEU A 247 7.63 6.16 -13.77
N SER A 248 6.83 6.34 -14.82
CA SER A 248 7.23 6.08 -16.20
C SER A 248 8.44 6.92 -16.61
N ARG A 249 8.42 8.22 -16.32
CA ARG A 249 9.58 9.11 -16.54
C ARG A 249 10.81 8.63 -15.77
N ASN A 250 10.67 8.39 -14.47
CA ASN A 250 11.77 7.95 -13.61
C ASN A 250 12.42 6.64 -14.05
N LEU A 251 11.64 5.70 -14.62
CA LEU A 251 12.14 4.42 -15.11
C LEU A 251 12.77 4.54 -16.50
N LYS A 252 12.20 5.38 -17.39
CA LYS A 252 12.79 5.68 -18.70
C LYS A 252 14.15 6.37 -18.57
N ASP A 253 14.29 7.29 -17.61
CA ASP A 253 15.56 7.95 -17.30
C ASP A 253 16.65 6.97 -16.82
N LYS A 254 16.24 5.77 -16.34
CA LYS A 254 17.13 4.65 -15.99
C LYS A 254 17.38 3.69 -17.15
N GLY A 255 16.90 4.00 -18.36
CA GLY A 255 17.10 3.20 -19.56
C GLY A 255 16.15 2.00 -19.71
N LEU A 256 15.03 1.97 -18.99
CA LEU A 256 14.03 0.91 -19.10
C LEU A 256 13.01 1.20 -20.19
N PHE A 257 12.52 0.15 -20.86
CA PHE A 257 11.33 0.26 -21.71
C PHE A 257 10.09 0.29 -20.83
N VAL A 258 9.30 1.35 -20.92
CA VAL A 258 8.12 1.51 -20.05
C VAL A 258 6.85 1.75 -20.86
N SER A 259 5.83 0.96 -20.59
CA SER A 259 4.45 1.18 -21.04
C SER A 259 3.58 1.52 -19.83
N ALA A 260 2.72 2.52 -19.96
CA ALA A 260 1.66 2.78 -18.98
C ALA A 260 0.32 2.46 -19.62
N ARG A 261 -0.53 1.72 -18.91
CA ARG A 261 -1.88 1.35 -19.35
C ARG A 261 -2.88 1.83 -18.31
N PHE A 262 -4.04 2.26 -18.80
CA PHE A 262 -5.19 2.66 -17.99
C PHE A 262 -6.47 2.02 -18.52
N PRO A 263 -7.47 1.76 -17.67
CA PRO A 263 -8.78 1.30 -18.13
C PRO A 263 -9.41 2.25 -19.14
N GLU A 264 -9.86 1.73 -20.28
CA GLU A 264 -10.58 2.53 -21.30
C GLU A 264 -12.01 2.82 -20.85
N THR A 265 -12.56 1.97 -19.98
CA THR A 265 -13.90 2.11 -19.40
C THR A 265 -14.12 3.53 -18.83
N PRO A 266 -15.27 4.16 -19.15
CA PRO A 266 -15.64 5.44 -18.53
C PRO A 266 -15.82 5.30 -17.02
N ILE A 267 -15.46 6.33 -16.26
CA ILE A 267 -15.76 6.35 -14.83
C ILE A 267 -17.28 6.49 -14.64
N PRO A 268 -17.96 5.56 -13.96
CA PRO A 268 -19.38 5.69 -13.65
C PRO A 268 -19.67 7.00 -12.91
N ARG A 269 -20.86 7.58 -13.11
CA ARG A 269 -21.23 8.91 -12.58
C ARG A 269 -21.14 9.00 -11.04
N ASP A 270 -21.37 7.89 -10.36
CA ASP A 270 -21.37 7.72 -8.91
C ASP A 270 -20.05 7.14 -8.37
N ALA A 271 -19.08 6.87 -9.24
CA ALA A 271 -17.76 6.37 -8.88
C ALA A 271 -16.69 7.47 -8.94
N LYS A 272 -15.63 7.31 -8.13
CA LYS A 272 -14.47 8.23 -8.12
C LYS A 272 -13.34 7.77 -9.01
N SER A 273 -13.34 6.49 -9.37
CA SER A 273 -12.29 5.83 -10.14
C SER A 273 -12.82 4.56 -10.78
N VAL A 274 -12.07 4.07 -11.76
CA VAL A 274 -12.16 2.72 -12.33
C VAL A 274 -10.76 2.12 -12.26
N ASP A 275 -10.66 0.91 -11.73
CA ASP A 275 -9.41 0.16 -11.66
C ASP A 275 -9.45 -1.10 -12.55
N TRP A 276 -8.33 -1.82 -12.63
CA TRP A 276 -8.25 -3.05 -13.42
C TRP A 276 -9.04 -4.22 -12.84
N ASN A 277 -9.44 -4.14 -11.58
CA ASN A 277 -10.35 -5.11 -10.99
C ASN A 277 -11.80 -4.86 -11.43
N ASP A 278 -12.22 -3.60 -11.61
CA ASP A 278 -13.49 -3.29 -12.27
C ASP A 278 -13.51 -3.80 -13.72
N VAL A 279 -12.39 -3.72 -14.43
CA VAL A 279 -12.25 -4.28 -15.80
C VAL A 279 -12.47 -5.79 -15.80
N ILE A 280 -11.80 -6.56 -14.92
CA ILE A 280 -11.96 -8.02 -14.90
C ILE A 280 -13.35 -8.45 -14.42
N MET A 281 -13.99 -7.69 -13.52
CA MET A 281 -15.37 -7.94 -13.11
C MET A 281 -16.35 -7.75 -14.27
N ASN A 282 -16.13 -6.75 -15.12
CA ASN A 282 -17.02 -6.43 -16.23
C ASN A 282 -16.81 -7.33 -17.46
N LEU A 283 -15.56 -7.63 -17.79
CA LEU A 283 -15.21 -8.34 -19.03
C LEU A 283 -14.91 -9.83 -18.82
N GLY A 284 -14.68 -10.26 -17.58
CA GLY A 284 -14.07 -11.55 -17.29
C GLY A 284 -12.61 -11.62 -17.74
N VAL A 285 -11.97 -12.77 -17.49
CA VAL A 285 -10.55 -12.99 -17.82
C VAL A 285 -10.30 -12.91 -19.33
N GLU A 286 -11.11 -13.63 -20.13
CA GLU A 286 -10.94 -13.66 -21.59
C GLU A 286 -11.21 -12.30 -22.23
N GLY A 287 -12.27 -11.60 -21.81
CA GLY A 287 -12.57 -10.26 -22.30
C GLY A 287 -11.48 -9.25 -21.94
N PHE A 288 -10.89 -9.34 -20.74
CA PHE A 288 -9.71 -8.54 -20.38
C PHE A 288 -8.58 -8.79 -21.36
N ARG A 289 -8.20 -10.05 -21.59
CA ARG A 289 -7.11 -10.43 -22.50
C ARG A 289 -7.34 -9.90 -23.92
N ASN A 290 -8.54 -10.15 -24.44
CA ASN A 290 -8.95 -9.75 -25.78
C ASN A 290 -9.17 -8.25 -25.94
N THR A 291 -9.13 -7.45 -24.88
CA THR A 291 -9.25 -5.99 -25.01
C THR A 291 -7.88 -5.36 -24.82
N TYR A 292 -7.17 -5.78 -23.78
CA TYR A 292 -6.01 -5.07 -23.28
C TYR A 292 -4.69 -5.77 -23.55
N LEU A 293 -4.63 -6.96 -24.14
CA LEU A 293 -3.37 -7.66 -24.42
C LEU A 293 -3.07 -7.86 -25.92
N TRP A 294 -3.86 -7.28 -26.84
CA TRP A 294 -3.49 -7.29 -28.25
C TRP A 294 -2.19 -6.51 -28.49
N GLY A 295 -1.26 -7.13 -29.22
CA GLY A 295 0.02 -6.51 -29.59
C GLY A 295 1.16 -6.66 -28.56
N PHE A 296 1.08 -7.65 -27.66
CA PHE A 296 2.26 -8.16 -26.95
C PHE A 296 3.08 -9.12 -27.83
#